data_AF-A0A2Z6ZSH6-F1
#
_entry.id   AF-A0A2Z6ZSH6-F1
#
_cell.length_a   1.000
_cell.length_b   1.000
_cell.length_c   1.000
_cell.angle_alpha   90.00
_cell.angle_beta   90.00
_cell.angle_gamma   90.00
#
_symmetry.space_group_name_H-M   'P 1'
#
loop_
_entity.id
_entity.type
_entity.pdbx_description
1 polymer ?
#
loop_
_entity_poly.entity_id
_entity_poly.type
_entity_poly.pdbx_seq_one_letter_code
_entity_poly.pdbx_strand_id
1 'polypeptide(L)'
;DVVGIEEPMKQITEWLVQNNDGLKVISVVGMGGLGKTTLVKQIFDDASVKVSFDCHVWVLVSENFNLEKCLQNMISKLVNEVKLQPLQNLEAISHIAIIVM
;
A
#
# COMPACT_ATOMS: atom_id res chain seq x y z
N ASP A 1 -4.27 11.56 -19.82
CA ASP A 1 -4.98 11.95 -18.59
C ASP A 1 -6.12 11.00 -18.30
N VAL A 2 -6.24 10.55 -17.04
CA VAL A 2 -7.36 9.73 -16.58
C VAL A 2 -8.35 10.67 -15.91
N VAL A 3 -9.58 10.73 -16.41
CA VAL A 3 -10.62 11.67 -15.95
C VAL A 3 -11.60 10.94 -15.02
N GLY A 4 -12.06 11.59 -13.96
CA GLY A 4 -13.11 11.05 -13.07
C GLY A 4 -12.58 10.17 -11.94
N ILE A 5 -11.29 10.24 -11.67
CA ILE A 5 -10.64 9.53 -10.55
C ILE A 5 -10.15 10.49 -9.47
N GLU A 6 -10.24 11.81 -9.68
CA GLU A 6 -9.72 12.81 -8.75
C GLU A 6 -10.40 12.74 -7.37
N GLU A 7 -11.73 12.62 -7.35
CA GLU A 7 -12.49 12.48 -6.10
C GLU A 7 -12.16 11.19 -5.34
N PRO A 8 -12.23 9.99 -5.97
CA PRO A 8 -11.79 8.75 -5.32
C PRO A 8 -10.34 8.80 -4.82
N MET A 9 -9.42 9.40 -5.59
CA MET A 9 -8.03 9.57 -5.16
C MET A 9 -7.94 10.41 -3.89
N LYS A 10 -8.56 11.59 -3.90
CA LYS A 10 -8.56 12.50 -2.75
C LYS A 10 -9.10 11.82 -1.50
N GLN A 11 -10.23 11.13 -1.63
CA GLN A 11 -10.88 10.45 -0.50
C GLN A 11 -10.01 9.35 0.10
N ILE A 12 -9.41 8.49 -0.72
CA ILE A 12 -8.54 7.41 -0.23
C ILE A 12 -7.25 7.98 0.38
N THR A 13 -6.67 9.01 -0.23
CA THR A 13 -5.50 9.70 0.33
C THR A 13 -5.80 10.29 1.70
N GLU A 14 -6.93 10.98 1.88
CA GLU A 14 -7.36 11.50 3.18
C GLU A 14 -7.49 10.39 4.23
N TRP A 15 -8.10 9.25 3.89
CA TRP A 15 -8.20 8.11 4.79
C TRP A 15 -6.84 7.50 5.16
N LEU A 16 -5.89 7.47 4.22
CA LEU A 16 -4.53 7.00 4.46
C LEU A 16 -3.80 7.90 5.45
N VAL A 17 -3.78 9.21 5.21
CA VAL A 17 -2.95 10.18 5.96
C VAL A 17 -3.59 10.69 7.26
N GLN A 18 -4.88 10.44 7.50
CA GLN A 18 -5.56 10.88 8.72
C GLN A 18 -4.89 10.28 9.98
N ASN A 19 -4.37 11.08 10.90
CA ASN A 19 -3.69 10.55 12.08
C ASN A 19 -4.68 9.89 13.07
N ASN A 20 -4.74 8.56 13.05
CA ASN A 20 -5.39 7.73 14.06
C ASN A 20 -4.39 6.65 14.50
N ASP A 21 -4.27 6.44 15.81
CA ASP A 21 -3.39 5.39 16.35
C ASP A 21 -3.93 4.00 15.95
N GLY A 22 -3.19 3.26 15.12
CA GLY A 22 -3.49 1.86 14.79
C GLY A 22 -3.33 1.47 13.31
N LEU A 23 -3.49 0.18 13.05
CA LEU A 23 -3.45 -0.41 11.70
C LEU A 23 -4.71 -0.04 10.91
N LYS A 24 -4.53 0.47 9.69
CA LYS A 24 -5.61 0.77 8.75
C LYS A 24 -5.61 -0.18 7.56
N VAL A 25 -6.82 -0.60 7.17
CA VAL A 25 -7.04 -1.41 5.97
C VAL A 25 -8.10 -0.72 5.13
N ILE A 26 -7.77 -0.40 3.87
CA ILE A 26 -8.68 0.19 2.90
C ILE A 26 -8.87 -0.81 1.76
N SER A 27 -10.12 -1.14 1.43
CA SER A 27 -10.47 -2.02 0.33
C SER A 27 -11.14 -1.25 -0.80
N VAL A 28 -10.67 -1.43 -2.04
CA VAL A 28 -11.28 -0.84 -3.24
C VAL A 28 -12.00 -1.93 -4.01
N VAL A 29 -13.33 -1.88 -4.00
CA VAL A 29 -14.22 -2.89 -4.60
C VAL A 29 -15.06 -2.30 -5.73
N GLY A 30 -15.47 -3.13 -6.68
CA GLY A 30 -16.27 -2.71 -7.83
C GLY A 30 -16.16 -3.68 -9.01
N MET A 31 -17.00 -3.49 -10.01
CA MET A 31 -17.02 -4.34 -11.22
C MET A 31 -15.65 -4.40 -11.93
N GLY A 32 -15.45 -5.46 -12.72
CA GLY A 32 -14.28 -5.58 -13.59
C GLY A 32 -14.20 -4.41 -14.59
N GLY A 33 -12.99 -3.98 -14.94
CA GLY A 33 -12.77 -2.91 -15.93
C GLY A 33 -12.90 -1.47 -15.41
N LEU A 34 -13.32 -1.25 -14.16
CA LEU A 34 -13.48 0.11 -13.59
C LEU A 34 -12.16 0.82 -13.21
N GLY A 35 -11.00 0.24 -13.50
CA GLY A 35 -9.71 0.87 -13.20
C GLY A 35 -9.32 0.92 -11.72
N LYS A 36 -9.86 0.04 -10.87
CA LYS A 36 -9.51 -0.06 -9.43
C LYS A 36 -8.00 -0.13 -9.19
N THR A 37 -7.32 -1.01 -9.95
CA THR A 37 -5.87 -1.15 -9.88
C THR A 37 -5.15 0.13 -10.28
N THR A 38 -5.65 0.82 -11.31
CA THR A 38 -5.12 2.09 -11.77
C THR A 38 -5.24 3.18 -10.71
N LEU A 39 -6.41 3.30 -10.08
CA LEU A 39 -6.67 4.25 -9.00
C LEU A 39 -5.67 4.07 -7.84
N VAL A 40 -5.58 2.83 -7.34
CA VAL A 40 -4.70 2.50 -6.22
C VAL A 40 -3.22 2.67 -6.60
N LYS A 41 -2.84 2.38 -7.86
CA LYS A 41 -1.47 2.57 -8.34
C LYS A 41 -1.08 4.05 -8.38
N GLN A 42 -1.98 4.93 -8.81
CA GLN A 42 -1.71 6.37 -8.80
C GLN A 42 -1.52 6.92 -7.39
N ILE A 43 -2.33 6.48 -6.43
CA ILE A 43 -2.17 6.86 -5.02
C ILE A 43 -0.83 6.35 -4.47
N PHE A 44 -0.45 5.10 -4.78
CA PHE A 44 0.82 4.53 -4.39
C PHE A 44 2.02 5.30 -4.95
N ASP A 45 1.92 5.79 -6.19
CA ASP A 45 2.99 6.52 -6.86
C ASP A 45 3.03 8.02 -6.50
N ASP A 46 1.99 8.55 -5.86
CA ASP A 46 1.89 9.96 -5.43
C ASP A 46 2.94 10.30 -4.37
N ALA A 47 3.76 11.32 -4.66
CA ALA A 47 4.83 11.77 -3.77
C ALA A 47 4.33 12.29 -2.42
N SER A 48 3.15 12.94 -2.38
CA SER A 48 2.56 13.46 -1.14
C SER A 48 2.11 12.32 -0.20
N VAL A 49 1.64 11.22 -0.79
CA VAL A 49 1.30 10.00 -0.06
C VAL A 49 2.57 9.34 0.45
N LYS A 50 3.58 9.15 -0.40
CA LYS A 50 4.84 8.49 -0.03
C LYS A 50 5.55 9.14 1.16
N VAL A 51 5.58 10.46 1.23
CA VAL A 51 6.24 11.20 2.34
C VAL A 51 5.50 11.02 3.67
N SER A 52 4.25 10.57 3.65
CA SER A 52 3.45 10.33 4.85
C SER A 52 3.73 8.96 5.50
N PHE A 53 4.56 8.10 4.89
CA PHE A 53 4.87 6.75 5.37
C PHE A 53 6.37 6.51 5.43
N ASP A 54 6.81 5.74 6.43
CA ASP A 54 8.21 5.32 6.55
C ASP A 54 8.61 4.34 5.42
N CYS A 55 7.64 3.57 4.92
CA CYS A 55 7.81 2.50 3.95
C CYS A 55 6.49 2.21 3.20
N HIS A 56 6.59 1.86 1.91
CA HIS A 56 5.45 1.60 1.02
C HIS A 56 5.78 0.50 0.00
N VAL A 57 5.12 -0.65 0.12
CA VAL A 57 5.33 -1.79 -0.79
C VAL A 57 4.10 -2.11 -1.62
N TRP A 58 4.34 -2.45 -2.89
CA TRP A 58 3.32 -2.97 -3.79
C TRP A 58 3.42 -4.49 -3.89
N VAL A 59 2.36 -5.23 -3.52
CA VAL A 59 2.34 -6.69 -3.58
C VAL A 59 1.19 -7.17 -4.45
N LEU A 60 1.53 -8.02 -5.43
CA LEU A 60 0.58 -8.74 -6.25
C LEU A 60 0.33 -10.11 -5.64
N VAL A 61 -0.94 -10.43 -5.35
CA VAL A 61 -1.32 -11.74 -4.85
C VAL A 61 -1.69 -12.66 -6.03
N SER A 62 -1.12 -13.86 -6.05
CA SER A 62 -1.45 -14.87 -7.06
C SER A 62 -2.79 -15.54 -6.76
N GLU A 63 -3.52 -15.92 -7.81
CA GLU A 63 -4.75 -16.73 -7.71
C GLU A 63 -4.56 -18.01 -6.88
N ASN A 64 -3.41 -18.67 -7.05
CA ASN A 64 -2.95 -19.75 -6.19
C ASN A 64 -2.38 -19.19 -4.88
N PHE A 65 -3.24 -18.60 -4.06
CA PHE A 65 -2.82 -17.90 -2.84
C PHE A 65 -2.09 -18.85 -1.87
N ASN A 66 -0.91 -18.42 -1.44
CA ASN A 66 -0.16 -19.05 -0.36
C ASN A 66 0.30 -17.95 0.60
N LEU A 67 -0.21 -18.00 1.84
CA LEU A 67 0.03 -16.99 2.86
C LEU A 67 1.52 -16.84 3.18
N GLU A 68 2.23 -17.95 3.38
CA GLU A 68 3.65 -17.95 3.71
C GLU A 68 4.48 -17.25 2.62
N LYS A 69 4.27 -17.63 1.35
CA LYS A 69 4.95 -17.00 0.21
C LYS A 69 4.60 -15.52 0.06
N CYS A 70 3.34 -15.16 0.34
CA CYS A 70 2.90 -13.77 0.29
C CYS A 70 3.61 -12.92 1.36
N LEU A 71 3.66 -13.41 2.60
CA LEU A 71 4.35 -12.76 3.71
C LEU A 71 5.86 -12.67 3.47
N GLN A 72 6.50 -13.72 2.96
CA GLN A 72 7.91 -13.70 2.58
C GLN A 72 8.20 -12.64 1.51
N ASN A 73 7.34 -12.51 0.50
CA ASN A 73 7.45 -11.48 -0.54
C ASN A 73 7.29 -10.07 0.05
N MET A 74 6.29 -9.85 0.91
CA MET A 74 6.09 -8.58 1.62
C MET A 74 7.32 -8.20 2.44
N ILE A 75 7.80 -9.10 3.31
CA ILE A 75 8.97 -8.85 4.17
C ILE A 75 10.21 -8.54 3.32
N SER A 76 10.47 -9.33 2.28
CA SER A 76 11.62 -9.09 1.38
C SER A 76 11.57 -7.71 0.74
N LYS A 77 10.40 -7.26 0.27
CA LYS A 77 10.22 -5.92 -0.30
C LYS A 77 10.43 -4.82 0.74
N LEU A 78 9.85 -4.96 1.94
CA LEU A 78 10.00 -3.98 3.03
C LEU A 78 11.48 -3.81 3.43
N VAL A 79 12.19 -4.93 3.61
CA VAL A 79 13.63 -4.92 3.97
C VAL A 79 14.47 -4.18 2.92
N ASN A 80 14.20 -4.42 1.63
CA ASN A 80 14.90 -3.76 0.54
C ASN A 80 14.61 -2.26 0.46
N GLU A 81 13.38 -1.85 0.76
CA GLU A 81 12.96 -0.45 0.67
C GLU A 81 13.57 0.40 1.79
N VAL A 82 13.53 -0.08 3.03
CA VAL A 82 14.07 0.64 4.20
C VAL A 82 15.61 0.51 4.28
N LYS A 83 16.24 -0.25 3.38
CA LYS A 83 17.66 -0.64 3.45
C LYS A 83 18.05 -1.23 4.81
N LEU A 84 17.09 -1.83 5.51
CA LEU A 84 17.32 -2.42 6.81
C LEU A 84 18.17 -3.68 6.64
N GLN A 85 19.16 -3.85 7.51
CA GLN A 85 19.76 -5.18 7.68
C GLN A 85 18.68 -6.13 8.25
N PRO A 86 18.73 -7.44 7.94
CA PRO A 86 17.67 -8.35 8.32
C PRO A 86 17.39 -8.30 9.83
N LEU A 87 16.17 -7.93 10.18
CA LEU A 87 15.45 -8.30 11.42
C LEU A 87 15.88 -7.68 12.77
N GLN A 88 16.43 -6.46 12.84
CA GLN A 88 16.62 -5.80 14.15
C GLN A 88 15.63 -4.67 14.50
N ASN A 89 14.92 -4.07 13.54
CA ASN A 89 14.13 -2.85 13.79
C ASN A 89 12.69 -2.85 13.26
N LEU A 90 12.00 -4.01 13.19
CA LEU A 90 10.58 -4.03 12.80
C LEU A 90 9.70 -3.28 13.81
N GLU A 91 10.13 -3.19 15.06
CA GLU A 91 9.46 -2.44 16.14
C GLU A 91 9.53 -0.90 15.97
N ALA A 92 10.35 -0.40 15.04
CA ALA A 92 10.54 1.05 14.82
C ALA A 92 9.68 1.63 13.67
N ILE A 93 8.95 0.77 12.93
CA ILE A 93 8.14 1.21 11.78
C ILE A 93 6.71 1.45 12.28
N SER A 94 6.33 2.73 12.43
CA SER A 94 5.02 3.13 12.99
C SER A 94 3.89 3.03 11.97
N HIS A 95 4.19 3.28 10.69
CA HIS A 95 3.17 3.31 9.63
C HIS A 95 3.64 2.55 8.39
N ILE A 96 2.93 1.47 8.05
CA ILE A 96 3.12 0.69 6.81
C ILE A 96 1.85 0.80 5.97
N ALA A 97 1.97 1.30 4.74
CA ALA A 97 0.92 1.16 3.74
C ALA A 97 1.14 -0.15 2.96
N ILE A 98 0.37 -1.19 3.29
CA ILE A 98 0.33 -2.42 2.47
C ILE A 98 -0.83 -2.29 1.50
N ILE A 99 -0.50 -2.14 0.22
CA ILE A 99 -1.49 -2.25 -0.84
C ILE A 99 -1.48 -3.70 -1.33
N VAL A 100 -2.53 -4.43 -0.97
CA VAL A 100 -2.78 -5.80 -1.44
C VAL A 100 -3.79 -5.73 -2.58
N MET A 101 -3.46 -6.32 -3.73
CA MET A 101 -4.41 -6.73 -4.76
C MET A 101 -4.39 -8.23 -4.93
#